data_AF-A0A849C6K6-F1
#
_entry.id   AF-A0A849C6K6-F1
#
_cell.length_a   1.000
_cell.length_b   1.000
_cell.length_c   1.000
_cell.angle_alpha   90.00
_cell.angle_beta   90.00
_cell.angle_gamma   90.00
#
_symmetry.space_group_name_H-M   'P 1'
#
loop_
_entity.id
_entity.type
_entity.pdbx_description
1 polymer ?
#
loop_
_entity_poly.entity_id
_entity_poly.type
_entity_poly.pdbx_seq_one_letter_code
_entity_poly.pdbx_strand_id
1 'polypeptide(L)'
;MSIGNRISARPRIRMSSGTGARGRVVVAGVAALVGAAVLAAPNAAGTATRVGVEPGISFGPATNYGTGCSYPVNAYVNDPVTPVVFYDNGIAFAVAHPSGAIATAHWAPATPGAHRLQVIQHSAPGEDVVPYVDLRVGTGLHSGSGCIVLH
;
A
#
# COMPACT_ATOMS: atom_id res chain seq x y z
N MET A 1 -51.36 0.36 42.67
CA MET A 1 -51.57 -1.06 43.03
C MET A 1 -52.92 -1.47 42.47
N SER A 2 -52.96 -2.02 41.25
CA SER A 2 -54.18 -2.56 40.62
C SER A 2 -53.82 -3.47 39.44
N ILE A 3 -54.11 -4.74 39.64
CA ILE A 3 -54.71 -5.77 38.76
C ILE A 3 -54.56 -5.62 37.24
N GLY A 4 -54.05 -6.72 36.65
CA GLY A 4 -53.71 -6.90 35.24
C GLY A 4 -54.89 -7.06 34.29
N ASN A 5 -54.58 -6.76 33.02
CA ASN A 5 -55.53 -6.66 31.91
C ASN A 5 -55.27 -7.76 30.85
N ARG A 6 -56.34 -8.52 30.58
CA ARG A 6 -56.80 -9.12 29.30
C ARG A 6 -55.86 -10.03 28.47
N ILE A 7 -56.14 -11.32 28.65
CA ILE A 7 -56.39 -12.38 27.64
C ILE A 7 -56.53 -11.87 26.19
N SER A 8 -55.73 -12.43 25.26
CA SER A 8 -56.07 -12.47 23.83
C SER A 8 -55.64 -13.80 23.18
N ALA A 9 -56.67 -14.47 22.64
CA ALA A 9 -56.80 -15.50 21.61
C ALA A 9 -55.61 -16.36 21.12
N ARG A 10 -55.92 -17.66 21.06
CA ARG A 10 -55.15 -18.83 20.60
C ARG A 10 -54.94 -18.86 19.07
N PRO A 11 -53.87 -19.51 18.58
CA PRO A 11 -53.89 -20.23 17.30
C PRO A 11 -53.97 -21.76 17.52
N ARG A 12 -54.78 -22.43 16.69
CA ARG A 12 -55.06 -23.87 16.73
C ARG A 12 -53.82 -24.70 16.39
N ILE A 13 -53.46 -25.62 17.27
CA ILE A 13 -52.50 -26.70 16.99
C ILE A 13 -53.24 -27.79 16.21
N ARG A 14 -52.82 -28.02 14.95
CA ARG A 14 -53.23 -29.17 14.16
C ARG A 14 -52.28 -30.32 14.48
N MET A 15 -52.75 -31.30 15.24
CA MET A 15 -52.03 -32.56 15.46
C MET A 15 -52.13 -33.43 14.20
N SER A 16 -50.98 -33.74 13.60
CA SER A 16 -50.81 -34.89 12.72
C SER A 16 -50.12 -35.99 13.53
N SER A 17 -50.76 -37.14 13.60
CA SER A 17 -50.31 -38.34 14.31
C SER A 17 -49.57 -39.26 13.34
N GLY A 18 -48.47 -39.88 13.77
CA GLY A 18 -47.88 -40.99 13.03
C GLY A 18 -46.40 -41.27 13.26
N THR A 19 -46.10 -41.96 14.36
CA THR A 19 -45.19 -43.13 14.45
C THR A 19 -43.73 -43.02 13.97
N GLY A 20 -42.79 -43.18 14.91
CA GLY A 20 -41.56 -43.94 14.64
C GLY A 20 -40.26 -43.45 15.29
N ALA A 21 -39.61 -44.35 16.03
CA ALA A 21 -38.17 -44.40 16.34
C ALA A 21 -37.59 -43.50 17.46
N ARG A 22 -37.52 -44.15 18.63
CA ARG A 22 -36.50 -44.12 19.69
C ARG A 22 -35.25 -43.25 19.45
N GLY A 23 -34.98 -42.33 20.38
CA GLY A 23 -33.67 -41.71 20.59
C GLY A 23 -33.58 -41.10 21.99
N ARG A 24 -32.67 -41.60 22.83
CA ARG A 24 -32.50 -41.23 24.24
C ARG A 24 -32.04 -39.77 24.38
N VAL A 25 -32.71 -39.01 25.23
CA VAL A 25 -32.18 -37.74 25.76
C VAL A 25 -31.22 -38.08 26.90
N VAL A 26 -29.93 -37.76 26.73
CA VAL A 26 -28.98 -37.64 27.84
C VAL A 26 -28.46 -36.21 27.82
N VAL A 27 -28.80 -35.47 28.87
CA VAL A 27 -28.20 -34.18 29.22
C VAL A 27 -26.93 -34.46 30.01
N ALA A 28 -25.79 -33.88 29.63
CA ALA A 28 -24.80 -33.26 30.53
C ALA A 28 -23.43 -33.11 29.84
N GLY A 29 -22.85 -31.91 29.90
CA GLY A 29 -21.45 -31.67 29.55
C GLY A 29 -21.19 -30.25 29.08
N VAL A 30 -21.15 -29.28 30.00
CA VAL A 30 -20.61 -27.94 29.72
C VAL A 30 -19.09 -28.07 29.56
N ALA A 31 -18.57 -27.80 28.36
CA ALA A 31 -17.19 -27.42 28.15
C ALA A 31 -17.18 -26.24 27.16
N ALA A 32 -17.19 -25.03 27.71
CA ALA A 32 -17.03 -23.81 26.94
C ALA A 32 -15.56 -23.73 26.47
N LEU A 33 -15.28 -24.13 25.23
CA LEU A 33 -14.06 -23.75 24.54
C LEU A 33 -14.32 -22.41 23.87
N VAL A 34 -13.97 -21.32 24.55
CA VAL A 34 -13.88 -19.99 23.94
C VAL A 34 -12.71 -20.03 22.97
N GLY A 35 -12.99 -20.37 21.72
CA GLY A 35 -12.02 -20.20 20.64
C GLY A 35 -11.80 -18.72 20.42
N ALA A 36 -10.67 -18.19 20.90
CA ALA A 36 -10.21 -16.87 20.48
C ALA A 36 -9.87 -16.95 19.00
N ALA A 37 -10.78 -16.51 18.14
CA ALA A 37 -10.48 -16.25 16.74
C ALA A 37 -9.53 -15.04 16.72
N VAL A 38 -8.23 -15.30 16.74
CA VAL A 38 -7.25 -14.31 16.32
C VAL A 38 -7.45 -14.15 14.82
N LEU A 39 -8.29 -13.20 14.42
CA LEU A 39 -8.23 -12.68 13.06
C LEU A 39 -6.84 -12.04 12.94
N ALA A 40 -5.87 -12.80 12.43
CA ALA A 40 -4.72 -12.21 11.79
C ALA A 40 -5.29 -11.47 10.57
N ALA A 41 -5.63 -10.20 10.77
CA ALA A 41 -5.79 -9.29 9.65
C ALA A 41 -4.49 -9.41 8.84
N PRO A 42 -4.56 -9.60 7.50
CA PRO A 42 -3.35 -9.53 6.71
C PRO A 42 -2.70 -8.19 7.04
N ASN A 43 -1.50 -8.24 7.60
CA ASN A 43 -0.60 -7.11 7.60
C ASN A 43 -0.35 -6.84 6.11
N ALA A 44 -1.13 -5.94 5.52
CA ALA A 44 -0.75 -5.37 4.24
C ALA A 44 0.52 -4.58 4.52
N ALA A 45 1.68 -5.19 4.37
CA ALA A 45 2.93 -4.45 4.37
C ALA A 45 2.85 -3.50 3.17
N GLY A 46 2.48 -2.25 3.47
CA GLY A 46 2.35 -1.21 2.46
C GLY A 46 3.74 -0.78 2.06
N THR A 47 4.20 -1.24 0.89
CA THR A 47 5.51 -0.89 0.34
C THR A 47 5.37 0.19 -0.73
N ALA A 48 6.52 0.71 -1.19
CA ALA A 48 6.56 1.42 -2.45
C ALA A 48 6.13 0.49 -3.59
N THR A 49 5.34 1.01 -4.52
CA THR A 49 4.72 0.23 -5.61
C THR A 49 5.20 0.66 -6.99
N ARG A 50 5.61 1.92 -7.14
CA ARG A 50 6.07 2.49 -8.41
C ARG A 50 6.99 3.69 -8.15
N VAL A 51 7.91 3.93 -9.08
CA VAL A 51 8.68 5.17 -9.18
C VAL A 51 8.48 5.79 -10.56
N GLY A 52 8.40 7.11 -10.61
CA GLY A 52 8.39 7.89 -11.85
C GLY A 52 9.24 9.14 -11.71
N VAL A 53 9.78 9.62 -12.84
CA VAL A 53 10.61 10.84 -12.90
C VAL A 53 9.98 11.78 -13.91
N GLU A 54 9.87 13.05 -13.55
CA GLU A 54 9.28 14.08 -14.41
C GLU A 54 10.39 14.93 -15.03
N PRO A 55 10.57 14.94 -16.36
CA PRO A 55 11.59 15.77 -17.00
C PRO A 55 11.22 17.26 -17.03
N GLY A 56 9.94 17.60 -16.84
CA GLY A 56 9.45 18.97 -16.93
C GLY A 56 9.68 19.55 -18.33
N ILE A 57 10.23 20.77 -18.40
CA ILE A 57 10.56 21.43 -19.67
C ILE A 57 11.96 21.09 -20.20
N SER A 58 12.67 20.13 -19.59
CA SER A 58 13.98 19.71 -20.05
C SER A 58 13.87 18.88 -21.33
N PHE A 59 14.81 19.07 -22.26
CA PHE A 59 14.77 18.42 -23.57
C PHE A 59 16.17 18.11 -24.10
N GLY A 60 16.31 16.95 -24.74
CA GLY A 60 17.49 16.59 -25.52
C GLY A 60 17.16 15.56 -26.61
N PRO A 61 18.07 15.37 -27.58
CA PRO A 61 17.82 14.52 -28.74
C PRO A 61 17.73 13.02 -28.42
N ALA A 62 18.32 12.57 -27.31
CA ALA A 62 18.34 11.17 -26.88
C ALA A 62 17.70 10.92 -25.51
N THR A 63 17.65 11.95 -24.66
CA THR A 63 17.06 11.89 -23.33
C THR A 63 16.73 13.31 -22.87
N ASN A 64 15.76 13.43 -21.96
CA ASN A 64 15.36 14.69 -21.35
C ASN A 64 16.01 14.91 -19.96
N TYR A 65 16.90 14.01 -19.54
CA TYR A 65 17.59 14.07 -18.25
C TYR A 65 19.07 14.42 -18.45
N GLY A 66 19.51 15.51 -17.84
CA GLY A 66 20.87 16.02 -17.93
C GLY A 66 21.51 16.18 -16.55
N THR A 67 22.83 16.01 -16.49
CA THR A 67 23.61 16.22 -15.25
C THR A 67 23.41 17.59 -14.62
N GLY A 68 23.38 17.62 -13.29
CA GLY A 68 23.29 18.86 -12.50
C GLY A 68 21.90 19.52 -12.49
N CYS A 69 20.98 19.06 -13.34
CA CYS A 69 19.60 19.53 -13.39
C CYS A 69 18.73 18.79 -12.37
N SER A 70 17.74 19.46 -11.78
CA SER A 70 16.88 18.88 -10.75
C SER A 70 15.56 18.38 -11.33
N TYR A 71 15.19 17.13 -11.01
CA TYR A 71 14.00 16.45 -11.49
C TYR A 71 13.16 15.94 -10.32
N PRO A 72 11.82 16.15 -10.30
CA PRO A 72 10.96 15.48 -9.34
C PRO A 72 10.94 13.98 -9.61
N VAL A 73 11.15 13.20 -8.54
CA VAL A 73 11.00 11.76 -8.49
C VAL A 73 9.84 11.45 -7.56
N ASN A 74 8.82 10.77 -8.09
CA ASN A 74 7.61 10.42 -7.37
C ASN A 74 7.62 8.93 -7.04
N ALA A 75 7.56 8.60 -5.76
CA ALA A 75 7.32 7.26 -5.26
C ALA A 75 5.83 7.10 -4.91
N TYR A 76 5.18 6.13 -5.52
CA TYR A 76 3.80 5.76 -5.18
C TYR A 76 3.83 4.71 -4.09
N VAL A 77 3.06 4.93 -3.03
CA VAL A 77 3.09 4.11 -1.81
C VAL A 77 1.67 3.72 -1.38
N ASN A 78 1.57 2.57 -0.73
CA ASN A 78 0.34 2.15 -0.07
C ASN A 78 0.31 2.54 1.42
N ASP A 79 1.49 2.73 2.03
CA ASP A 79 1.62 3.28 3.38
C ASP A 79 1.88 4.79 3.30
N PRO A 80 0.95 5.64 3.76
CA PRO A 80 1.09 7.10 3.67
C PRO A 80 1.91 7.72 4.81
N VAL A 81 2.42 6.92 5.76
CA VAL A 81 3.10 7.42 6.97
C VAL A 81 4.58 7.07 6.95
N THR A 82 4.93 5.87 6.49
CA THR A 82 6.32 5.41 6.48
C THR A 82 7.17 6.20 5.48
N PRO A 83 8.35 6.73 5.86
CA PRO A 83 9.23 7.43 4.94
C PRO A 83 9.73 6.55 3.80
N VAL A 84 9.95 7.16 2.64
CA VAL A 84 10.54 6.52 1.46
C VAL A 84 11.96 7.01 1.28
N VAL A 85 12.90 6.08 1.07
CA VAL A 85 14.29 6.38 0.71
C VAL A 85 14.45 6.24 -0.80
N PHE A 86 15.06 7.23 -1.43
CA PHE A 86 15.28 7.30 -2.87
C PHE A 86 16.75 7.07 -3.18
N TYR A 87 17.01 6.23 -4.17
CA TYR A 87 18.35 5.82 -4.58
C TYR A 87 18.59 6.10 -6.05
N ASP A 88 19.82 6.44 -6.38
CA ASP A 88 20.36 6.49 -7.73
C ASP A 88 21.57 5.56 -7.81
N ASN A 89 21.48 4.51 -8.62
CA ASN A 89 22.52 3.48 -8.77
C ASN A 89 22.97 2.89 -7.41
N GLY A 90 22.02 2.71 -6.48
CA GLY A 90 22.25 2.18 -5.14
C GLY A 90 22.74 3.20 -4.11
N ILE A 91 22.96 4.47 -4.49
CA ILE A 91 23.34 5.54 -3.57
C ILE A 91 22.10 6.33 -3.16
N ALA A 92 21.81 6.40 -1.86
CA ALA A 92 20.70 7.18 -1.34
C ALA A 92 20.94 8.68 -1.59
N PHE A 93 19.98 9.36 -2.19
CA PHE A 93 20.06 10.81 -2.44
C PHE A 93 18.99 11.61 -1.68
N ALA A 94 17.90 10.97 -1.24
CA ALA A 94 16.84 11.64 -0.49
C ALA A 94 16.03 10.69 0.39
N VAL A 95 15.38 11.27 1.40
CA VAL A 95 14.31 10.64 2.17
C VAL A 95 13.11 11.59 2.16
N ALA A 96 11.93 11.09 1.86
CA ALA A 96 10.70 11.89 1.85
C ALA A 96 9.56 11.17 2.56
N HIS A 97 8.77 11.92 3.32
CA HIS A 97 7.51 11.43 3.86
C HIS A 97 6.43 11.51 2.77
N PRO A 98 5.56 10.50 2.64
CA PRO A 98 4.43 10.60 1.73
C PRO A 98 3.48 11.73 2.13
N SER A 99 2.94 12.41 1.11
CA SER A 99 1.79 13.29 1.21
C SER A 99 0.60 12.57 0.56
N GLY A 100 -0.15 11.82 1.37
CA GLY A 100 -1.13 10.86 0.85
C GLY A 100 -0.42 9.64 0.26
N ALA A 101 -0.75 9.26 -0.97
CA ALA A 101 -0.20 8.07 -1.64
C ALA A 101 1.11 8.32 -2.41
N ILE A 102 1.73 9.50 -2.26
CA ILE A 102 2.91 9.89 -3.03
C ILE A 102 3.96 10.52 -2.11
N ALA A 103 5.18 10.00 -2.12
CA ALA A 103 6.36 10.70 -1.62
C ALA A 103 7.13 11.28 -2.80
N THR A 104 7.56 12.54 -2.70
CA THR A 104 8.30 13.23 -3.76
C THR A 104 9.66 13.68 -3.26
N ALA A 105 10.70 13.40 -4.06
CA ALA A 105 12.06 13.89 -3.85
C ALA A 105 12.57 14.60 -5.11
N HIS A 106 13.64 15.37 -4.98
CA HIS A 106 14.32 15.98 -6.12
C HIS A 106 15.65 15.28 -6.37
N TRP A 107 15.85 14.83 -7.61
CA TRP A 107 17.05 14.13 -8.05
C TRP A 107 17.85 15.01 -9.02
N ALA A 108 19.15 15.14 -8.76
CA ALA A 108 20.08 15.79 -9.67
C ALA A 108 21.23 14.83 -10.00
N PRO A 109 21.26 14.24 -11.21
CA PRO A 109 22.30 13.27 -11.55
C PRO A 109 23.67 13.94 -11.59
N ALA A 110 24.64 13.31 -10.92
CA ALA A 110 26.01 13.81 -10.85
C ALA A 110 26.84 13.46 -12.11
N THR A 111 26.46 12.43 -12.85
CA THR A 111 27.24 11.88 -13.97
C THR A 111 26.35 11.59 -15.17
N PRO A 112 26.85 11.69 -16.42
CA PRO A 112 26.16 11.14 -17.58
C PRO A 112 26.21 9.61 -17.55
N GLY A 113 25.26 8.95 -18.23
CA GLY A 113 25.25 7.50 -18.39
C GLY A 113 23.94 6.84 -18.02
N ALA A 114 24.01 5.57 -17.60
CA ALA A 114 22.83 4.81 -17.19
C ALA A 114 22.58 5.06 -15.70
N HIS A 115 21.33 5.35 -15.38
CA HIS A 115 20.88 5.55 -14.01
C HIS A 115 19.69 4.66 -13.74
N ARG A 116 19.77 3.93 -12.64
CA ARG A 116 18.65 3.19 -12.06
C ARG A 116 18.19 3.93 -10.83
N LEU A 117 17.02 4.54 -10.92
CA LEU A 117 16.37 5.11 -9.74
C LEU A 117 15.53 4.04 -9.07
N GLN A 118 15.67 3.92 -7.77
CA GLN A 118 14.92 2.98 -6.95
C GLN A 118 14.34 3.71 -5.75
N VAL A 119 13.23 3.20 -5.25
CA VAL A 119 12.63 3.71 -4.03
C VAL A 119 12.33 2.54 -3.11
N ILE A 120 12.60 2.73 -1.82
CA ILE A 120 12.37 1.71 -0.80
C ILE A 120 11.57 2.34 0.32
N GLN A 121 10.47 1.70 0.68
CA GLN A 121 9.69 2.01 1.86
C GLN A 121 9.75 0.78 2.74
N HIS A 122 10.45 0.90 3.87
CA HIS A 122 10.70 -0.23 4.77
C HIS A 122 9.46 -0.51 5.60
N SER A 123 8.72 -1.56 5.27
CA SER A 123 7.44 -1.88 5.92
C SER A 123 7.60 -2.99 6.94
N ALA A 124 8.35 -4.05 6.59
CA ALA A 124 8.69 -5.17 7.45
C ALA A 124 9.90 -5.94 6.88
N PRO A 125 10.69 -6.65 7.71
CA PRO A 125 11.85 -7.40 7.22
C PRO A 125 11.47 -8.42 6.14
N GLY A 126 12.05 -8.27 4.95
CA GLY A 126 11.90 -9.22 3.84
C GLY A 126 10.64 -9.07 2.99
N GLU A 127 9.83 -8.03 3.22
CA GLU A 127 8.59 -7.79 2.46
C GLU A 127 8.69 -6.59 1.50
N ASP A 128 9.82 -5.86 1.51
CA ASP A 128 10.01 -4.66 0.72
C ASP A 128 10.01 -4.95 -0.79
N VAL A 129 9.02 -4.40 -1.49
CA VAL A 129 9.06 -4.28 -2.95
C VAL A 129 9.94 -3.09 -3.31
N VAL A 130 10.89 -3.30 -4.23
CA VAL A 130 11.83 -2.28 -4.68
C VAL A 130 11.53 -1.89 -6.13
N PRO A 131 10.53 -1.01 -6.37
CA PRO A 131 10.26 -0.52 -7.71
C PRO A 131 11.44 0.34 -8.21
N TYR A 132 11.68 0.27 -9.52
CA TYR A 132 12.77 0.98 -10.15
C TYR A 132 12.37 1.52 -11.53
N VAL A 133 13.15 2.49 -12.01
CA VAL A 133 13.13 2.97 -13.38
C VAL A 133 14.57 3.12 -13.87
N ASP A 134 14.82 2.61 -15.07
CA ASP A 134 16.09 2.78 -15.76
C ASP A 134 15.97 3.92 -16.78
N LEU A 135 16.91 4.86 -16.74
CA LEU A 135 16.93 5.99 -17.64
C LEU A 135 18.37 6.38 -18.03
N ARG A 136 18.49 7.14 -19.11
CA ARG A 136 19.77 7.65 -19.61
C ARG A 136 19.91 9.12 -19.26
N VAL A 137 21.08 9.51 -18.79
CA VAL A 137 21.45 10.89 -18.48
C VAL A 137 22.51 11.38 -19.46
N GLY A 138 22.27 12.53 -20.07
CA GLY A 138 23.24 13.25 -20.89
C GLY A 138 23.94 14.37 -20.12
N THR A 139 24.73 15.18 -20.81
CA THR A 139 25.33 16.39 -20.22
C THR A 139 24.27 17.50 -20.19
N GLY A 140 23.93 17.99 -18.99
CA GLY A 140 22.94 19.05 -18.81
C GLY A 140 23.55 20.45 -18.91
N LEU A 141 22.89 21.32 -19.67
CA LEU A 141 23.11 22.76 -19.66
C LEU A 141 21.87 23.45 -19.08
N HIS A 142 22.04 24.16 -17.97
CA HIS A 142 20.95 24.88 -17.32
C HIS A 142 20.41 25.99 -18.21
N SER A 143 19.10 25.98 -18.46
CA SER A 143 18.39 26.97 -19.26
C SER A 143 17.13 27.42 -18.52
N GLY A 144 17.32 28.23 -17.47
CA GLY A 144 16.22 28.70 -16.62
C GLY A 144 15.68 27.58 -15.73
N SER A 145 14.39 27.26 -15.86
CA SER A 145 13.70 26.23 -15.06
C SER A 145 13.83 24.81 -15.60
N GLY A 146 14.55 24.61 -16.71
CA GLY A 146 14.85 23.29 -17.24
C GLY A 146 16.25 23.21 -17.83
N CYS A 147 16.50 22.14 -18.57
CA CYS A 147 17.79 21.88 -19.15
C CYS A 147 17.74 21.50 -20.63
N ILE A 148 18.73 22.02 -21.36
CA ILE A 148 19.11 21.50 -22.67
C ILE A 148 20.08 20.34 -22.42
N VAL A 149 19.77 19.17 -22.96
CA VAL A 149 20.54 17.95 -22.72
C VAL A 149 21.31 17.55 -23.97
N LEU A 150 22.62 17.40 -23.81
CA LEU A 150 23.56 16.97 -24.84
C LEU A 150 23.90 15.48 -24.65
N HIS A 151 24.22 14.79 -25.75
CA HIS A 151 24.62 13.38 -25.73
C HIS A 151 26.07 13.19 -25.31
#